data_AF-A0A7C3RTL0-F1
#
_entry.id   AF-A0A7C3RTL0-F1
#
_cell.length_a   1.000
_cell.length_b   1.000
_cell.length_c   1.000
_cell.angle_alpha   90.00
_cell.angle_beta   90.00
_cell.angle_gamma   90.00
#
_symmetry.space_group_name_H-M   'P 1'
#
loop_
_entity.id
_entity.type
_entity.pdbx_description
1 polymer ?
#
loop_
_entity_poly.entity_id
_entity_poly.type
_entity_poly.pdbx_seq_one_letter_code
_entity_poly.pdbx_strand_id
1 'polypeptide(L)'
;MIRSNGEVRGRQGFGTVYEDLRILEATWRSLERRDILQIPALNRELVEETTHPDALDPLVDELGPLWRTHKTNVSGAAFAKKRLASLNCIDRTQSFGSFEFPSAELENHIQTRLGEGDRLAEFAEPIASPFGNPVRSLTIPAWLARDTGSEARAQVTHAGEGRIEFTFGPRHFVYDRLGRRPAEEQSSEEDPQDA
;
A
#
# COMPACT_ATOMS: atom_id res chain seq x y z
N MET A 1 8.65 -6.49 12.33
CA MET A 1 8.96 -7.78 12.98
C MET A 1 7.64 -8.54 13.15
N ILE A 2 7.64 -9.87 13.02
CA ILE A 2 6.42 -10.69 13.16
C ILE A 2 5.99 -10.71 14.63
N ARG A 3 4.75 -10.34 14.91
CA ARG A 3 4.15 -10.36 16.25
C ARG A 3 3.71 -11.78 16.63
N SER A 4 3.38 -12.00 17.90
CA SER A 4 2.93 -13.31 18.40
C SER A 4 1.70 -13.86 17.66
N ASN A 5 0.84 -12.99 17.13
CA ASN A 5 -0.33 -13.33 16.31
C ASN A 5 -0.02 -13.55 14.82
N GLY A 6 1.24 -13.51 14.39
CA GLY A 6 1.66 -13.65 12.99
C GLY A 6 1.46 -12.41 12.12
N GLU A 7 0.95 -11.31 12.68
CA GLU A 7 0.87 -10.03 11.98
C GLU A 7 2.23 -9.37 11.89
N VAL A 8 2.38 -8.50 10.89
CA VAL A 8 3.61 -7.78 10.65
C VAL A 8 3.34 -6.30 10.69
N ARG A 9 4.15 -5.60 11.46
CA ARG A 9 4.31 -4.16 11.35
C ARG A 9 5.77 -3.82 11.55
N GLY A 10 6.29 -2.92 10.74
CA GLY A 10 7.69 -2.52 10.86
C GLY A 10 8.01 -1.29 10.04
N ARG A 11 9.24 -0.83 10.21
CA ARG A 11 9.82 0.24 9.40
C ARG A 11 9.90 -0.22 7.93
N GLN A 12 10.11 0.74 7.02
CA GLN A 12 10.27 0.49 5.58
C GLN A 12 9.11 -0.27 4.89
N GLY A 13 7.90 -0.24 5.47
CA GLY A 13 6.71 -0.80 4.84
C GLY A 13 6.46 -2.28 5.10
N PHE A 14 7.13 -2.89 6.09
CA PHE A 14 6.87 -4.27 6.47
C PHE A 14 5.45 -4.45 7.02
N GLY A 15 4.70 -5.36 6.41
CA GLY A 15 3.30 -5.62 6.73
C GLY A 15 2.31 -4.58 6.18
N THR A 16 2.77 -3.58 5.42
CA THR A 16 1.90 -2.63 4.71
C THR A 16 2.16 -2.66 3.21
N VAL A 17 3.38 -2.33 2.79
CA VAL A 17 3.83 -2.41 1.38
C VAL A 17 4.24 -3.84 1.05
N TYR A 18 4.96 -4.48 1.97
CA TYR A 18 5.39 -5.88 1.84
C TYR A 18 4.61 -6.71 2.85
N GLU A 19 3.44 -7.18 2.43
CA GLU A 19 2.52 -7.97 3.27
C GLU A 19 3.10 -9.36 3.63
N ASP A 20 3.90 -9.95 2.74
CA ASP A 20 4.47 -11.29 2.91
C ASP A 20 5.97 -11.24 3.20
N LEU A 21 6.36 -11.44 4.45
CA LEU A 21 7.76 -11.44 4.85
C LEU A 21 8.52 -12.67 4.39
N ARG A 22 7.83 -13.76 4.01
CA ARG A 22 8.48 -14.96 3.46
C ARG A 22 9.19 -14.64 2.15
N ILE A 23 8.55 -13.81 1.32
CA ILE A 23 9.13 -13.35 0.06
C ILE A 23 10.35 -12.47 0.33
N LEU A 24 10.29 -11.55 1.30
CA LEU A 24 11.42 -10.69 1.65
C LEU A 24 12.62 -11.50 2.14
N GLU A 25 12.40 -12.45 3.04
CA GLU A 25 13.45 -13.32 3.57
C GLU A 25 14.04 -14.23 2.49
N ALA A 26 13.20 -14.84 1.64
CA ALA A 26 13.67 -15.65 0.52
C ALA A 26 14.48 -14.82 -0.48
N THR A 27 14.04 -13.59 -0.76
CA THR A 27 14.77 -12.63 -1.61
C THR A 27 16.11 -12.27 -0.98
N TRP A 28 16.14 -11.95 0.31
CA TRP A 28 17.36 -11.62 1.03
C TRP A 28 18.39 -12.75 0.95
N ARG A 29 17.98 -13.98 1.31
CA ARG A 29 18.84 -15.16 1.23
C ARG A 29 19.28 -15.51 -0.19
N SER A 30 18.41 -15.29 -1.19
CA SER A 30 18.76 -15.48 -2.60
C SER A 30 19.91 -14.57 -3.03
N LEU A 31 19.84 -13.29 -2.63
CA LEU A 31 20.83 -12.28 -2.95
C LEU A 31 22.13 -12.48 -2.18
N GLU A 32 22.08 -12.84 -0.90
CA GLU A 32 23.30 -13.12 -0.10
C GLU A 32 24.15 -14.26 -0.67
N ARG A 33 23.54 -15.22 -1.37
CA ARG A 33 24.26 -16.35 -1.99
C ARG A 33 24.90 -16.03 -3.33
N ARG A 34 24.72 -14.83 -3.88
CA ARG A 34 25.08 -14.49 -5.27
C ARG A 34 25.83 -13.17 -5.34
N ASP A 35 27.08 -13.23 -5.79
CA ASP A 35 27.88 -12.03 -6.04
C ASP A 35 27.50 -11.31 -7.34
N ILE A 36 26.96 -12.05 -8.32
CA ILE A 36 26.63 -11.56 -9.66
C ILE A 36 25.27 -12.09 -10.09
N LEU A 37 24.42 -11.21 -10.61
CA LEU A 37 23.14 -11.56 -11.23
C LEU A 37 23.23 -11.46 -12.75
N GLN A 38 23.11 -12.60 -13.44
CA GLN A 38 23.10 -12.64 -14.90
C GLN A 38 21.68 -12.47 -15.44
N ILE A 39 21.35 -11.27 -15.87
CA ILE A 39 20.05 -10.91 -16.43
C ILE A 39 20.14 -10.93 -17.96
N PRO A 40 19.18 -11.55 -18.68
CA PRO A 40 17.89 -12.08 -18.21
C PRO A 40 17.91 -13.55 -17.77
N ALA A 41 19.05 -14.25 -17.84
CA ALA A 41 19.15 -15.70 -17.63
C ALA A 41 18.57 -16.16 -16.28
N LEU A 42 18.79 -15.37 -15.22
CA LEU A 42 18.33 -15.69 -13.87
C LEU A 42 16.93 -15.18 -13.52
N ASN A 43 16.23 -14.45 -14.40
CA ASN A 43 14.95 -13.82 -14.04
C ASN A 43 13.91 -14.82 -13.52
N ARG A 44 13.76 -15.95 -14.23
CA ARG A 44 12.80 -16.98 -13.87
C ARG A 44 13.16 -17.64 -12.54
N GLU A 45 14.42 -18.02 -12.39
CA GLU A 45 14.94 -18.66 -11.17
C GLU A 45 14.75 -17.77 -9.96
N LEU A 46 15.12 -16.48 -10.06
CA LEU A 46 14.96 -15.50 -8.98
C LEU A 46 13.49 -15.36 -8.57
N VAL A 47 12.56 -15.29 -9.52
CA VAL A 47 11.13 -15.18 -9.19
C VAL A 47 10.63 -16.48 -8.56
N GLU A 48 10.90 -17.63 -9.15
CA GLU A 48 10.39 -18.91 -8.65
C GLU A 48 10.96 -19.24 -7.26
N GLU A 49 12.26 -19.01 -7.00
CA GLU A 49 12.87 -19.32 -5.70
C GLU A 49 12.39 -18.40 -4.57
N THR A 50 11.92 -17.17 -4.88
CA THR A 50 11.51 -16.20 -3.86
C THR A 50 10.00 -16.04 -3.73
N THR A 51 9.20 -16.63 -4.62
CA THR A 51 7.74 -16.45 -4.63
C THR A 51 6.93 -17.75 -4.70
N HIS A 52 7.54 -18.85 -5.16
CA HIS A 52 6.82 -20.12 -5.29
C HIS A 52 6.55 -20.74 -3.91
N PRO A 53 5.32 -21.23 -3.62
CA PRO A 53 4.99 -21.86 -2.34
C PRO A 53 5.97 -22.96 -1.93
N ASP A 54 6.34 -23.83 -2.87
CA ASP A 54 7.29 -24.93 -2.62
C ASP A 54 8.70 -24.45 -2.22
N ALA A 55 9.09 -23.23 -2.61
CA ALA A 55 10.35 -22.62 -2.19
C ALA A 55 10.22 -21.92 -0.82
N LEU A 56 9.04 -21.35 -0.52
CA LEU A 56 8.78 -20.63 0.73
C LEU A 56 8.44 -21.54 1.92
N ASP A 57 7.89 -22.72 1.67
CA ASP A 57 7.44 -23.63 2.73
C ASP A 57 8.59 -24.18 3.59
N PRO A 58 9.72 -24.64 3.01
CA PRO A 58 10.88 -25.05 3.81
C PRO A 58 11.43 -23.92 4.69
N LEU A 59 11.41 -22.68 4.19
CA LEU A 59 11.84 -21.49 4.94
C LEU A 59 10.96 -21.25 6.16
N VAL A 60 9.64 -21.40 6.01
CA VAL A 60 8.69 -21.27 7.12
C VAL A 60 8.92 -22.35 8.18
N ASP A 61 9.24 -23.57 7.76
CA ASP A 61 9.52 -24.66 8.70
C ASP A 61 10.82 -24.45 9.47
N GLU A 62 11.86 -23.93 8.81
CA GLU A 62 13.14 -23.55 9.40
C GLU A 62 12.98 -22.42 10.44
N LEU A 63 12.25 -21.36 10.10
CA LEU A 63 12.12 -20.16 10.92
C LEU A 63 11.08 -20.29 12.05
N GLY A 64 10.30 -21.37 12.04
CA GLY A 64 9.53 -21.83 13.18
C GLY A 64 8.11 -21.26 13.31
N PRO A 65 7.49 -21.38 14.50
CA PRO A 65 6.05 -21.22 14.68
C PRO A 65 5.48 -19.86 14.26
N LEU A 66 6.18 -18.76 14.54
CA LEU A 66 5.71 -17.41 14.18
C LEU A 66 5.57 -17.24 12.66
N TRP A 67 6.47 -17.83 11.89
CA TRP A 67 6.44 -17.80 10.43
C TRP A 67 5.33 -18.68 9.85
N ARG A 68 4.98 -19.79 10.54
CA ARG A 68 3.78 -20.58 10.20
C ARG A 68 2.50 -19.79 10.41
N THR A 69 2.37 -19.08 11.54
CA THR A 69 1.22 -18.21 11.78
C THR A 69 1.14 -17.10 10.74
N HIS A 70 2.28 -16.49 10.40
CA HIS A 70 2.35 -15.48 9.33
C HIS A 70 1.92 -16.02 7.95
N LYS A 71 2.41 -17.21 7.56
CA LYS A 71 1.97 -17.91 6.33
C LYS A 71 0.45 -18.07 6.30
N THR A 72 -0.16 -18.49 7.41
CA THR A 72 -1.62 -18.67 7.52
C THR A 72 -2.35 -17.34 7.32
N ASN A 73 -1.89 -16.26 7.97
CA ASN A 73 -2.51 -14.94 7.86
C ASN A 73 -2.44 -14.39 6.42
N VAL A 74 -1.25 -14.44 5.79
CA VAL A 74 -1.05 -13.97 4.42
C VAL A 74 -1.89 -14.78 3.44
N SER A 75 -1.88 -16.11 3.56
CA SER A 75 -2.68 -16.99 2.69
C SER A 75 -4.18 -16.71 2.87
N GLY A 76 -4.65 -16.56 4.10
CA GLY A 76 -6.04 -16.22 4.41
C GLY A 76 -6.47 -14.89 3.79
N ALA A 77 -5.66 -13.84 3.93
CA ALA A 77 -5.90 -12.54 3.32
C ALA A 77 -5.95 -12.64 1.78
N ALA A 78 -5.02 -13.39 1.17
CA ALA A 78 -5.01 -13.61 -0.28
C ALA A 78 -6.25 -14.36 -0.77
N PHE A 79 -6.70 -15.40 -0.05
CA PHE A 79 -7.94 -16.11 -0.36
C PHE A 79 -9.17 -15.20 -0.24
N ALA A 80 -9.26 -14.39 0.81
CA ALA A 80 -10.35 -13.42 0.99
C ALA A 80 -10.39 -12.40 -0.16
N LYS A 81 -9.24 -11.80 -0.52
CA LYS A 81 -9.10 -10.88 -1.66
C LYS A 81 -9.52 -11.56 -2.97
N LYS A 82 -9.08 -12.79 -3.22
CA LYS A 82 -9.44 -13.57 -4.42
C LYS A 82 -10.94 -13.88 -4.48
N ARG A 83 -11.56 -14.23 -3.36
CA ARG A 83 -13.01 -14.47 -3.27
C ARG A 83 -13.80 -13.19 -3.54
N LEU A 84 -13.42 -12.09 -2.90
CA LEU A 84 -14.04 -10.79 -3.15
C LEU A 84 -13.89 -10.41 -4.63
N ALA A 85 -12.70 -10.54 -5.22
CA ALA A 85 -12.50 -10.29 -6.64
C ALA A 85 -13.41 -11.17 -7.51
N SER A 86 -13.52 -12.47 -7.22
CA SER A 86 -14.38 -13.38 -8.00
C SER A 86 -15.86 -13.01 -7.97
N LEU A 87 -16.36 -12.46 -6.84
CA LEU A 87 -17.73 -11.97 -6.71
C LEU A 87 -17.98 -10.69 -7.52
N ASN A 88 -16.92 -9.97 -7.87
CA ASN A 88 -16.97 -8.73 -8.62
C ASN A 88 -16.54 -8.91 -10.10
N CYS A 89 -16.18 -10.12 -10.50
CA CYS A 89 -15.82 -10.43 -11.88
C CYS A 89 -17.08 -10.72 -12.70
N ILE A 90 -17.09 -10.20 -13.93
CA ILE A 90 -18.07 -10.60 -14.95
C ILE A 90 -17.74 -12.01 -15.43
N ASP A 91 -18.74 -12.88 -15.48
CA ASP A 91 -18.61 -14.20 -16.12
C ASP A 91 -18.55 -14.04 -17.64
N ARG A 92 -17.32 -14.12 -18.18
CA ARG A 92 -17.06 -13.97 -19.62
C ARG A 92 -17.47 -15.19 -20.45
N THR A 93 -17.94 -16.27 -19.82
CA THR A 93 -18.47 -17.45 -20.52
C THR A 93 -19.94 -17.29 -20.90
N GLN A 94 -20.61 -16.28 -20.35
CA GLN A 94 -22.00 -15.97 -20.62
C GLN A 94 -22.16 -14.84 -21.65
N SER A 95 -23.30 -14.85 -22.35
CA SER A 95 -23.63 -13.79 -23.30
C SER A 95 -23.88 -12.46 -22.59
N PHE A 96 -23.51 -11.36 -23.24
CA PHE A 96 -23.81 -10.03 -22.74
C PHE A 96 -25.33 -9.87 -22.54
N GLY A 97 -25.75 -9.44 -21.34
CA GLY A 97 -27.16 -9.27 -20.96
C GLY A 97 -27.80 -10.47 -20.27
N SER A 98 -27.10 -11.61 -20.10
CA SER A 98 -27.59 -12.73 -19.28
C SER A 98 -27.12 -12.70 -17.83
N PHE A 99 -26.30 -11.71 -17.46
CA PHE A 99 -25.83 -11.47 -16.10
C PHE A 99 -26.16 -10.03 -15.69
N GLU A 100 -26.42 -9.83 -14.41
CA GLU A 100 -26.62 -8.51 -13.83
C GLU A 100 -25.28 -7.91 -13.39
N PHE A 101 -25.12 -6.61 -13.56
CA PHE A 101 -23.99 -5.92 -12.95
C PHE A 101 -24.18 -5.91 -11.43
N PRO A 102 -23.10 -6.01 -10.63
CA PRO A 102 -23.20 -5.83 -9.19
C PRO A 102 -23.91 -4.51 -8.86
N SER A 103 -24.71 -4.48 -7.80
CA SER A 103 -25.50 -3.29 -7.42
C SER A 103 -24.60 -2.06 -7.20
N ALA A 104 -25.19 -0.86 -7.33
CA ALA A 104 -24.49 0.42 -7.14
C ALA A 104 -23.82 0.58 -5.75
N GLU A 105 -24.27 -0.16 -4.73
CA GLU A 105 -23.61 -0.25 -3.43
C GLU A 105 -22.25 -0.94 -3.49
N LEU A 106 -22.09 -1.91 -4.41
CA LEU A 106 -20.84 -2.58 -4.70
C LEU A 106 -19.93 -1.71 -5.60
N GLU A 107 -20.49 -0.91 -6.51
CA GLU A 107 -19.74 -0.02 -7.42
C GLU A 107 -18.80 0.95 -6.68
N ASN A 108 -19.22 1.50 -5.54
CA ASN A 108 -18.39 2.39 -4.72
C ASN A 108 -17.15 1.70 -4.10
N HIS A 109 -17.09 0.37 -4.13
CA HIS A 109 -16.01 -0.44 -3.58
C HIS A 109 -15.29 -1.32 -4.63
N ILE A 110 -15.80 -1.40 -5.87
CA ILE A 110 -15.15 -2.14 -6.96
C ILE A 110 -14.07 -1.26 -7.59
N GLN A 111 -12.89 -1.24 -6.98
CA GLN A 111 -11.70 -0.70 -7.63
C GLN A 111 -11.01 -1.80 -8.45
N THR A 112 -10.81 -1.53 -9.75
CA THR A 112 -10.13 -2.46 -10.68
C THR A 112 -8.64 -2.61 -10.39
N ARG A 113 -8.06 -1.72 -9.58
CA ARG A 113 -6.76 -1.90 -8.95
C ARG A 113 -6.97 -2.15 -7.46
N LEU A 114 -6.33 -3.19 -6.94
CA LEU A 114 -6.15 -3.40 -5.50
C LEU A 114 -5.30 -2.23 -4.95
N GLY A 115 -5.96 -1.14 -4.56
CA GLY A 115 -5.38 0.04 -3.94
C GLY A 115 -6.46 0.70 -3.07
N GLU A 116 -6.06 1.50 -2.08
CA GLU A 116 -7.02 2.14 -1.17
C GLU A 116 -7.75 3.37 -1.78
N GLY A 117 -7.54 3.64 -3.08
CA GLY A 117 -8.15 4.74 -3.83
C GLY A 117 -7.58 6.11 -3.45
N ASP A 118 -6.49 6.52 -4.08
CA ASP A 118 -5.90 7.84 -3.82
C ASP A 118 -6.92 8.96 -4.07
N ARG A 119 -6.82 10.03 -3.29
CA ARG A 119 -7.70 11.20 -3.39
C ARG A 119 -7.00 12.32 -4.12
N LEU A 120 -7.76 13.10 -4.89
CA LEU A 120 -7.24 14.28 -5.56
C LEU A 120 -7.55 15.52 -4.73
N ALA A 121 -6.52 16.12 -4.13
CA ALA A 121 -6.65 17.37 -3.39
C ALA A 121 -6.61 18.54 -4.38
N GLU A 122 -7.78 19.03 -4.80
CA GLU A 122 -7.91 20.16 -5.72
C GLU A 122 -7.85 21.50 -5.00
N PHE A 123 -7.04 22.43 -5.50
CA PHE A 123 -6.96 23.81 -5.03
C PHE A 123 -7.94 24.69 -5.79
N ALA A 124 -8.48 25.72 -5.13
CA ALA A 124 -9.38 26.69 -5.77
C ALA A 124 -8.71 27.40 -6.96
N GLU A 125 -7.45 27.81 -6.79
CA GLU A 125 -6.63 28.45 -7.80
C GLU A 125 -5.30 27.70 -7.97
N PRO A 126 -4.65 27.76 -9.16
CA PRO A 126 -3.32 27.20 -9.34
C PRO A 126 -2.31 27.80 -8.36
N ILE A 127 -1.58 26.95 -7.66
CA ILE A 127 -0.54 27.35 -6.71
C ILE A 127 0.85 27.14 -7.31
N ALA A 128 1.80 28.04 -7.01
CA ALA A 128 3.17 27.87 -7.43
C ALA A 128 3.82 26.70 -6.68
N SER A 129 4.18 25.63 -7.38
CA SER A 129 4.85 24.49 -6.76
C SER A 129 6.28 24.82 -6.33
N PRO A 130 6.88 24.03 -5.42
CA PRO A 130 8.30 24.09 -5.07
C PRO A 130 9.26 23.90 -6.26
N PHE A 131 8.74 23.44 -7.41
CA PHE A 131 9.50 23.17 -8.63
C PHE A 131 9.23 24.22 -9.73
N GLY A 132 8.60 25.34 -9.39
CA GLY A 132 8.42 26.50 -10.27
C GLY A 132 7.24 26.43 -11.24
N ASN A 133 6.58 25.27 -11.37
CA ASN A 133 5.39 25.12 -12.21
C ASN A 133 4.10 25.30 -11.37
N PRO A 134 3.03 25.92 -11.91
CA PRO A 134 1.76 25.97 -11.22
C PRO A 134 1.12 24.58 -11.16
N VAL A 135 0.55 24.22 -10.01
CA VAL A 135 -0.22 22.97 -9.82
C VAL A 135 -1.63 23.30 -9.36
N ARG A 136 -2.62 22.61 -9.93
CA ARG A 136 -4.04 22.76 -9.55
C ARG A 136 -4.52 21.70 -8.58
N SER A 137 -3.79 20.59 -8.50
CA SER A 137 -4.14 19.50 -7.61
C SER A 137 -2.90 18.69 -7.22
N LEU A 138 -3.01 17.99 -6.09
CA LEU A 138 -2.05 17.00 -5.65
C LEU A 138 -2.77 15.69 -5.35
N THR A 139 -2.23 14.57 -5.86
CA THR A 139 -2.68 13.24 -5.45
C THR A 139 -2.27 12.99 -4.01
N ILE A 140 -3.19 12.58 -3.15
CA ILE A 140 -2.99 12.21 -1.76
C ILE A 140 -3.20 10.69 -1.65
N PRO A 141 -2.16 9.92 -1.26
CA PRO A 141 -2.30 8.51 -1.00
C PRO A 141 -3.47 8.24 -0.05
N ALA A 142 -4.29 7.24 -0.36
CA ALA A 142 -5.49 6.96 0.42
C ALA A 142 -5.25 6.78 1.93
N TRP A 143 -4.13 6.16 2.31
CA TRP A 143 -3.73 5.99 3.71
C TRP A 143 -3.46 7.32 4.44
N LEU A 144 -3.14 8.38 3.70
CA LEU A 144 -3.03 9.78 4.17
C LEU A 144 -4.35 10.56 4.03
N ALA A 145 -5.34 10.01 3.33
CA ALA A 145 -6.64 10.65 3.07
C ALA A 145 -7.82 9.93 3.76
N ARG A 146 -7.58 9.04 4.73
CA ARG A 146 -8.65 8.44 5.56
C ARG A 146 -9.53 9.55 6.17
N ASP A 147 -10.81 9.33 6.36
CA ASP A 147 -11.72 10.34 6.95
C ASP A 147 -11.85 11.64 6.14
N THR A 148 -11.29 11.68 4.93
CA THR A 148 -11.49 12.80 4.00
C THR A 148 -12.64 12.46 3.07
N GLY A 149 -13.70 13.28 3.12
CA GLY A 149 -14.88 13.12 2.27
C GLY A 149 -14.54 13.23 0.77
N SER A 150 -15.37 12.63 -0.08
CA SER A 150 -15.18 12.63 -1.55
C SER A 150 -15.14 14.05 -2.14
N GLU A 151 -15.92 14.96 -1.56
CA GLU A 151 -16.05 16.36 -2.00
C GLU A 151 -15.06 17.32 -1.32
N ALA A 152 -14.10 16.79 -0.53
CA ALA A 152 -13.13 17.64 0.13
C ALA A 152 -12.27 18.38 -0.89
N ARG A 153 -11.99 19.66 -0.61
CA ARG A 153 -11.06 20.48 -1.40
C ARG A 153 -9.88 20.90 -0.55
N ALA A 154 -8.73 21.09 -1.20
CA ALA A 154 -7.54 21.58 -0.54
C ALA A 154 -7.67 23.07 -0.24
N GLN A 155 -7.34 23.46 1.00
CA GLN A 155 -7.30 24.87 1.39
C GLN A 155 -5.88 25.24 1.76
N VAL A 156 -5.29 26.19 1.04
CA VAL A 156 -3.93 26.68 1.30
C VAL A 156 -3.95 27.50 2.58
N THR A 157 -3.11 27.12 3.55
CA THR A 157 -2.89 27.86 4.80
C THR A 157 -1.65 28.73 4.72
N HIS A 158 -0.65 28.32 3.95
CA HIS A 158 0.56 29.10 3.72
C HIS A 158 1.15 28.78 2.33
N ALA A 159 1.68 29.79 1.63
CA ALA A 159 2.41 29.61 0.39
C ALA A 159 3.54 30.65 0.28
N GLY A 160 4.78 30.18 0.22
CA GLY A 160 5.96 31.04 0.14
C GLY A 160 7.26 30.25 0.27
N GLU A 161 8.38 30.82 -0.16
CA GLU A 161 9.73 30.26 0.07
C GLU A 161 9.93 28.81 -0.43
N GLY A 162 9.20 28.41 -1.48
CA GLY A 162 9.25 27.02 -1.99
C GLY A 162 8.55 26.00 -1.10
N ARG A 163 7.67 26.45 -0.20
CA ARG A 163 6.87 25.63 0.73
C ARG A 163 5.41 26.04 0.64
N ILE A 164 4.54 25.03 0.57
CA ILE A 164 3.09 25.19 0.63
C ILE A 164 2.58 24.38 1.81
N GLU A 165 1.72 24.98 2.62
CA GLU A 165 0.95 24.28 3.64
C GLU A 165 -0.52 24.35 3.26
N PHE A 166 -1.22 23.23 3.41
CA PHE A 166 -2.63 23.15 3.09
C PHE A 166 -3.34 22.12 3.94
N THR A 167 -4.64 22.31 4.11
CA THR A 167 -5.53 21.30 4.69
C THR A 167 -6.26 20.53 3.60
N PHE A 168 -6.56 19.28 3.88
CA PHE A 168 -7.42 18.43 3.06
C PHE A 168 -8.24 17.52 3.98
N GLY A 169 -9.53 17.82 4.10
CA GLY A 169 -10.36 17.24 5.16
C GLY A 169 -9.84 17.65 6.56
N PRO A 170 -9.75 16.72 7.52
CA PRO A 170 -9.23 17.00 8.86
C PRO A 170 -7.69 17.02 8.93
N ARG A 171 -6.98 16.82 7.80
CA ARG A 171 -5.51 16.66 7.80
C ARG A 171 -4.78 17.87 7.27
N HIS A 172 -3.56 18.06 7.78
CA HIS A 172 -2.64 19.12 7.41
C HIS A 172 -1.44 18.54 6.65
N PHE A 173 -1.01 19.23 5.59
CA PHE A 173 0.07 18.79 4.73
C PHE A 173 1.06 19.91 4.45
N VAL A 174 2.30 19.51 4.23
CA VAL A 174 3.37 20.35 3.68
C VAL A 174 3.76 19.81 2.32
N TYR A 175 3.91 20.69 1.34
CA TYR A 175 4.47 20.41 0.03
C TYR A 175 5.66 21.33 -0.24
N ASP A 176 6.86 20.75 -0.29
CA ASP A 176 8.12 21.44 -0.53
C ASP A 176 9.01 20.64 -1.51
N ARG A 177 10.29 20.98 -1.63
CA ARG A 177 11.26 20.27 -2.50
C ARG A 177 11.47 18.79 -2.14
N LEU A 178 11.08 18.35 -0.94
CA LEU A 178 11.10 16.95 -0.50
C LEU A 178 9.81 16.20 -0.87
N GLY A 179 8.86 16.88 -1.51
CA GLY A 179 7.56 16.35 -1.85
C GLY A 179 6.52 16.66 -0.78
N ARG A 180 5.43 15.89 -0.80
CA ARG A 180 4.27 16.10 0.08
C ARG A 180 4.30 15.16 1.27
N ARG A 181 4.22 15.71 2.47
CA ARG A 181 4.17 14.99 3.75
C ARG A 181 3.07 15.54 4.66
N PRO A 182 2.58 14.77 5.64
CA PRO A 182 1.81 15.34 6.74
C PRO A 182 2.60 16.48 7.39
N ALA A 183 1.93 17.57 7.75
CA ALA A 183 2.49 18.51 8.71
C ALA A 183 2.64 17.75 10.04
N GLU A 184 3.78 17.86 10.71
CA GLU A 184 4.01 17.16 11.98
C GLU A 184 2.87 17.48 12.96
N GLU A 185 2.13 16.46 13.38
CA GLU A 185 1.48 16.50 14.70
C GLU A 185 2.61 16.61 15.72
N GLN A 186 2.48 17.50 16.70
CA GLN A 186 3.29 17.42 17.91
C GLN A 186 2.97 16.07 18.58
N SER A 187 3.72 15.03 18.23
CA SER A 187 3.57 13.72 18.84
C SER A 187 4.16 13.80 20.24
N SER A 188 3.30 13.89 21.24
CA SER A 188 3.57 13.37 22.57
C SER A 188 3.78 11.85 22.44
N GLU A 189 5.02 11.45 22.16
CA GLU A 189 5.49 10.09 22.38
C GLU A 189 5.56 9.84 23.89
N GLU A 190 4.43 9.46 24.49
CA GLU A 190 4.47 8.64 25.70
C GLU A 190 4.34 7.18 25.24
N ASP A 191 5.48 6.49 25.22
CA ASP A 191 5.54 5.03 25.23
C ASP A 191 4.74 4.51 26.44
N PRO A 192 3.70 3.67 26.26
CA PRO A 192 3.28 2.79 27.33
C PRO A 192 4.34 1.70 27.44
N GLN A 193 5.18 1.84 28.46
CA GLN A 193 6.09 0.82 28.94
C GLN A 193 5.37 -0.52 29.13
N ASP A 194 6.09 -1.60 28.80
CA ASP A 194 5.74 -2.99 29.03
C ASP A 194 5.09 -3.27 30.39
N ALA A 195 4.02 -4.05 30.37
CA ALA A 195 3.57 -4.91 31.47
C ALA A 195 2.97 -6.20 30.92
#